data_AF-A0A1V1PII4-F1
#
_entry.id   AF-A0A1V1PII4-F1
#
_cell.length_a   1.000
_cell.length_b   1.000
_cell.length_c   1.000
_cell.angle_alpha   90.00
_cell.angle_beta   90.00
_cell.angle_gamma   90.00
#
_symmetry.space_group_name_H-M   'P 1'
#
loop_
_entity.id
_entity.type
_entity.pdbx_description
1 polymer ?
#
loop_
_entity_poly.entity_id
_entity_poly.type
_entity_poly.pdbx_seq_one_letter_code
_entity_poly.pdbx_strand_id
1 'polypeptide(L)'
;MSEYKQEEKKNQFQVKPKNITIRTADGSTLSGKVNIGENERVSDVFTKTDNPFVVLFDAATAQGCGRVYFINKTHIVWVEPED
;
A
#
# COMPACT_ATOMS: atom_id res chain seq x y z
N MET A 1 -20.00 3.35 42.53
CA MET A 1 -18.98 2.52 41.84
C MET A 1 -19.48 2.22 40.44
N SER A 2 -19.12 3.10 39.50
CA SER A 2 -19.21 2.90 38.06
C SER A 2 -17.84 2.39 37.59
N GLU A 3 -17.78 1.86 36.36
CA GLU A 3 -16.61 1.29 35.66
C GLU A 3 -16.46 -0.21 35.98
N TYR A 4 -16.55 -1.12 35.02
CA TYR A 4 -15.74 -1.17 33.80
C TYR A 4 -16.54 -1.53 32.55
N LYS A 5 -16.64 -0.59 31.60
CA LYS A 5 -16.71 -0.90 30.17
C LYS A 5 -15.29 -0.79 29.63
N GLN A 6 -14.72 -1.88 29.13
CA GLN A 6 -13.72 -1.81 28.08
C GLN A 6 -14.19 -2.76 26.98
N GLU A 7 -15.01 -2.21 26.08
CA GLU A 7 -15.17 -2.79 24.75
C GLU A 7 -13.80 -2.75 24.07
N GLU A 8 -13.28 -3.92 23.73
CA GLU A 8 -12.21 -4.06 22.75
C GLU A 8 -12.67 -3.40 21.45
N LYS A 9 -12.24 -2.15 21.21
CA LYS A 9 -12.35 -1.55 19.89
C LYS A 9 -11.51 -2.39 18.94
N LYS A 10 -12.15 -3.34 18.26
CA LYS A 10 -11.66 -3.88 16.98
C LYS A 10 -11.43 -2.67 16.09
N ASN A 11 -10.17 -2.23 15.96
CA ASN A 11 -9.78 -1.29 14.92
C ASN A 11 -10.23 -1.91 13.59
N GLN A 12 -11.31 -1.39 13.02
CA GLN A 12 -11.75 -1.76 11.69
C GLN A 12 -10.65 -1.30 10.74
N PHE A 13 -9.77 -2.21 10.33
CA PHE A 13 -8.78 -1.92 9.31
C PHE A 13 -9.51 -1.49 8.04
N GLN A 14 -9.45 -0.20 7.73
CA GLN A 14 -10.09 0.35 6.54
C GLN A 14 -9.20 0.05 5.34
N VAL A 15 -9.72 -0.72 4.38
CA VAL A 15 -9.05 -0.94 3.11
C VAL A 15 -9.57 0.11 2.12
N LYS A 16 -8.69 1.03 1.73
CA LYS A 16 -8.92 2.00 0.66
C LYS A 16 -7.94 1.70 -0.47
N PRO A 17 -8.32 0.82 -1.43
CA PRO A 17 -7.44 0.45 -2.52
C PRO A 17 -7.28 1.62 -3.49
N LYS A 18 -6.05 1.89 -3.91
CA LYS A 18 -5.71 2.81 -4.99
C LYS A 18 -4.87 2.10 -6.03
N ASN A 19 -5.28 2.21 -7.29
CA ASN A 19 -4.51 1.70 -8.42
C ASN A 19 -3.28 2.57 -8.60
N ILE A 20 -2.13 1.93 -8.78
CA ILE A 20 -0.84 2.60 -8.95
C ILE A 20 0.01 1.80 -9.94
N THR A 21 0.92 2.52 -10.61
CA THR A 21 2.04 1.93 -11.33
C THR A 21 3.36 2.35 -10.68
N ILE A 22 4.25 1.39 -10.48
CA ILE A 22 5.57 1.54 -9.84
C ILE A 22 6.67 1.21 -10.84
N ARG A 23 7.70 2.05 -10.92
CA ARG A 23 8.98 1.72 -11.57
C ARG A 23 10.06 1.46 -10.53
N THR A 24 10.73 0.33 -10.64
CA THR A 24 11.85 -0.05 -9.76
C THR A 24 13.20 0.20 -10.43
N ALA A 25 14.25 0.27 -9.61
CA ALA A 25 15.62 0.59 -10.03
C ALA A 25 16.25 -0.48 -10.95
N ASP A 26 15.70 -1.70 -10.98
CA ASP A 26 16.05 -2.76 -11.91
C ASP A 26 15.42 -2.59 -13.31
N GLY A 27 14.62 -1.53 -13.51
CA GLY A 27 13.91 -1.23 -14.76
C GLY A 27 12.50 -1.82 -14.85
N SER A 28 12.10 -2.69 -13.92
CA SER A 28 10.78 -3.33 -13.91
C SER A 28 9.65 -2.31 -13.68
N THR A 29 8.49 -2.57 -14.30
CA THR A 29 7.25 -1.81 -14.06
C THR A 29 6.16 -2.75 -13.59
N LEU A 30 5.53 -2.38 -12.48
CA LEU A 30 4.48 -3.16 -11.83
C LEU A 30 3.24 -2.30 -11.68
N SER A 31 2.10 -2.80 -12.14
CA SER A 31 0.79 -2.18 -11.91
C SER A 31 0.00 -3.03 -10.93
N GLY A 32 -0.73 -2.39 -10.02
CA GLY A 32 -1.51 -3.06 -9.00
C GLY A 32 -2.16 -2.08 -8.04
N LYS A 33 -2.50 -2.55 -6.84
CA LYS A 33 -3.19 -1.76 -5.83
C LYS A 33 -2.36 -1.60 -4.56
N VAL A 34 -2.45 -0.43 -3.95
CA VAL A 34 -1.95 -0.17 -2.59
C VAL A 34 -3.11 0.21 -1.68
N ASN A 35 -3.01 -0.13 -0.40
CA ASN A 35 -3.98 0.31 0.60
C ASN A 35 -3.51 1.64 1.19
N ILE A 36 -4.27 2.72 0.99
CA ILE A 36 -3.93 4.01 1.61
C ILE A 36 -4.43 4.11 3.06
N GLY A 37 -5.32 3.21 3.50
CA GLY A 37 -5.78 3.13 4.89
C GLY A 37 -6.41 4.44 5.38
N GLU A 38 -5.87 4.97 6.47
CA GLU A 38 -6.27 6.26 7.05
C GLU A 38 -5.66 7.46 6.31
N ASN A 39 -4.66 7.25 5.44
CA ASN A 39 -4.05 8.33 4.67
C ASN A 39 -5.04 8.90 3.64
N GLU A 40 -4.93 10.20 3.40
CA GLU A 40 -5.73 10.88 2.37
C GLU A 40 -5.18 10.64 0.96
N ARG A 41 -3.86 10.46 0.83
CA ARG A 41 -3.15 10.44 -0.46
C ARG A 41 -2.24 9.24 -0.60
N VAL A 42 -2.07 8.80 -1.85
CA VAL A 42 -1.08 7.76 -2.20
C VAL A 42 0.32 8.18 -1.77
N SER A 43 0.71 9.44 -2.01
CA SER A 43 2.03 9.97 -1.62
C SER A 43 2.42 9.70 -0.17
N ASP A 44 1.46 9.75 0.73
CA ASP A 44 1.69 9.62 2.17
C ASP A 44 2.15 8.21 2.55
N VAL A 45 1.65 7.20 1.83
CA VAL A 45 2.07 5.79 1.98
C VAL A 45 3.56 5.62 1.65
N PHE A 46 4.07 6.39 0.69
CA PHE A 46 5.45 6.26 0.20
C PHE A 46 6.43 7.19 0.92
N THR A 47 5.96 8.33 1.44
CA THR A 47 6.83 9.41 1.93
C THR A 47 6.75 9.67 3.43
N LYS A 48 5.61 9.38 4.09
CA LYS A 48 5.40 9.72 5.51
C LYS A 48 5.48 8.52 6.45
N THR A 49 5.41 7.31 5.91
CA THR A 49 5.45 6.09 6.73
C THR A 49 6.86 5.54 6.86
N ASP A 50 7.31 5.29 8.09
CA ASP A 50 8.65 4.75 8.41
C ASP A 50 8.89 3.32 7.92
N ASN A 51 7.83 2.61 7.52
CA ASN A 51 7.96 1.25 6.98
C ASN A 51 8.77 1.30 5.66
N PRO A 52 9.90 0.58 5.55
CA PRO A 52 10.73 0.58 4.34
C PRO A 52 10.08 -0.15 3.16
N PHE A 53 8.98 -0.89 3.39
CA PHE A 53 8.27 -1.63 2.35
C PHE A 53 6.88 -1.04 2.09
N VAL A 54 6.42 -1.22 0.85
CA VAL A 54 5.02 -1.07 0.46
C VAL A 54 4.48 -2.41 -0.02
N VAL A 55 3.21 -2.69 0.27
CA VAL A 55 2.52 -3.89 -0.23
C VAL A 55 1.73 -3.51 -1.46
N LEU A 56 2.13 -4.06 -2.62
CA LEU A 56 1.38 -3.98 -3.86
C LEU A 56 0.61 -5.30 -4.03
N PHE A 57 -0.72 -5.25 -4.00
CA PHE A 57 -1.58 -6.40 -4.16
C PHE A 57 -2.37 -6.34 -5.48
N ASP A 58 -2.92 -7.48 -5.90
CA ASP A 58 -3.58 -7.62 -7.20
C ASP A 58 -2.67 -7.18 -8.36
N ALA A 59 -1.37 -7.43 -8.22
CA ALA A 59 -0.39 -6.97 -9.17
C ALA A 59 -0.46 -7.79 -10.47
N ALA A 60 -0.43 -7.07 -11.59
CA ALA A 60 -0.36 -7.66 -12.93
C ALA A 60 1.08 -7.62 -13.44
N THR A 61 1.53 -8.74 -13.98
CA THR A 61 2.83 -8.88 -14.67
C THR A 61 2.64 -9.68 -15.95
N ALA A 62 3.66 -9.70 -16.82
CA ALA A 62 3.67 -10.54 -18.02
C ALA A 62 3.47 -12.05 -17.71
N GLN A 63 3.68 -12.46 -16.45
CA GLN A 63 3.59 -13.84 -15.99
C GLN A 63 2.27 -14.14 -15.25
N GLY A 64 1.30 -13.22 -15.24
CA GLY A 64 -0.01 -13.38 -14.61
C GLY A 64 -0.43 -12.23 -13.69
N CYS A 65 -1.67 -12.30 -13.21
CA CYS A 65 -2.32 -11.34 -12.31
C CYS A 65 -2.53 -11.90 -10.90
N GLY A 66 -3.01 -11.06 -9.97
CA GLY A 66 -3.36 -11.48 -8.61
C GLY A 66 -2.16 -11.69 -7.67
N ARG A 67 -0.97 -11.23 -8.05
CA ARG A 67 0.24 -11.37 -7.22
C ARG A 67 0.29 -10.32 -6.11
N VAL A 68 1.04 -10.63 -5.06
CA VAL A 68 1.36 -9.69 -3.97
C VAL A 68 2.86 -9.49 -3.92
N TYR A 69 3.30 -8.24 -3.96
CA TYR A 69 4.70 -7.85 -3.84
C TYR A 69 4.93 -7.00 -2.59
N PHE A 70 6.01 -7.30 -1.88
CA PHE A 70 6.57 -6.44 -0.83
C PHE A 70 7.75 -5.68 -1.45
N ILE A 71 7.54 -4.41 -1.79
CA ILE A 71 8.51 -3.62 -2.56
C ILE A 71 9.25 -2.70 -1.60
N ASN A 72 10.59 -2.77 -1.61
CA ASN A 72 11.41 -1.85 -0.84
C ASN A 72 11.38 -0.45 -1.47
N LYS A 73 10.95 0.56 -0.70
CA LYS A 73 10.80 1.95 -1.13
C LYS A 73 12.10 2.57 -1.63
N THR A 74 13.26 2.16 -1.11
CA THR A 74 14.56 2.70 -1.53
C THR A 74 14.95 2.28 -2.95
N HIS A 75 14.26 1.28 -3.51
CA HIS A 75 14.48 0.78 -4.87
C HIS A 75 13.37 1.22 -5.84
N ILE A 76 12.47 2.10 -5.40
CA ILE A 76 11.44 2.70 -6.23
C ILE A 76 12.01 3.97 -6.85
N VAL A 77 11.93 4.08 -8.18
CA VAL A 77 12.33 5.28 -8.92
C VAL A 77 11.20 6.29 -8.96
N TRP A 78 9.98 5.81 -9.26
CA TRP A 78 8.77 6.64 -9.24
C TRP A 78 7.52 5.79 -9.01
N VAL A 79 6.46 6.46 -8.56
CA VAL A 79 5.11 5.91 -8.39
C VAL A 79 4.13 6.86 -9.03
N GLU A 80 3.23 6.33 -9.85
CA GLU A 80 2.13 7.06 -10.47
C GLU A 80 0.80 6.51 -9.96
N PRO A 81 -0.03 7.31 -9.27
CA PRO A 81 -1.42 6.96 -9.02
C PRO A 81 -2.21 6.94 -10.33
N GLU A 82 -3.02 5.91 -10.54
CA GLU A 82 -3.89 5.79 -11.72
C GLU A 82 -5.26 6.48 -11.51
N ASP A 83 -5.30 7.52 -10.66
CA ASP A 83 -6.49 8.35 -10.39
C ASP A 83 -6.98 9.09 -11.64
#